data_AF-A0A520JSD7-F1
#
_entry.id   AF-A0A520JSD7-F1
#
_cell.length_a   1.000
_cell.length_b   1.000
_cell.length_c   1.000
_cell.angle_alpha   90.00
_cell.angle_beta   90.00
_cell.angle_gamma   90.00
#
_symmetry.space_group_name_H-M   'P 1'
#
loop_
_entity.id
_entity.type
_entity.pdbx_description
1 polymer ?
#
loop_
_entity_poly.entity_id
_entity_poly.type
_entity_poly.pdbx_seq_one_letter_code
_entity_poly.pdbx_strand_id
1 'polypeptide(L)'
;MSEKKNAFDEWMQLYVCDDPYWEIPSRYMDTSRVGQHLKKLQKFEESYLVYVDDLYAGLPTCYCMLCVSKNASSDAVEKAYERKKKYSIYPDDVLKRACEILSSSKKRSDYDEIIYLFKKVTQNYAAKERQELTGEHTDWLEKEKDQTILNYIRENHGVWQQLFFHGAPTFYELLGVDRTKLEIGEDVKCKNKDIDERLVEELYKIINDPQLRFEYDFMLDVLDEIFGEEKSEMFKSEKAFWEGRDVTYLMTLRHYEHIKKYEQIINMHNDWEAYIEDRTFYDVLTIDLSSIPEDKQEVENIIRDAYKDKERTSEVNLAYSVLKNFRLRNDYDWLLKNKKWLDLLHEVDVEEVDDAEVNKVLEKVDELRTKL
;
A
#
# COMPACT_ATOMS: atom_id res chain seq x y z
N MET A 1 -18.78 -7.56 11.53
CA MET A 1 -17.48 -7.50 10.81
C MET A 1 -16.58 -6.58 11.62
N SER A 2 -15.29 -6.94 11.79
CA SER A 2 -14.33 -6.10 12.51
C SER A 2 -13.98 -4.86 11.67
N GLU A 3 -13.61 -3.76 12.32
CA GLU A 3 -13.22 -2.51 11.65
C GLU A 3 -12.05 -2.72 10.68
N LYS A 4 -11.08 -3.57 11.05
CA LYS A 4 -9.93 -3.93 10.19
C LYS A 4 -10.37 -4.60 8.89
N LYS A 5 -11.31 -5.56 8.98
CA LYS A 5 -11.85 -6.21 7.78
C LYS A 5 -12.57 -5.21 6.88
N ASN A 6 -13.35 -4.28 7.45
CA ASN A 6 -14.00 -3.26 6.66
C ASN A 6 -12.99 -2.35 5.96
N ALA A 7 -11.93 -1.92 6.65
CA ALA A 7 -10.87 -1.09 6.06
C ALA A 7 -10.13 -1.83 4.92
N PHE A 8 -9.84 -3.12 5.10
CA PHE A 8 -9.30 -3.98 4.05
C PHE A 8 -10.25 -4.11 2.85
N ASP A 9 -11.52 -4.43 3.10
CA ASP A 9 -12.53 -4.59 2.04
C ASP A 9 -12.76 -3.27 1.27
N GLU A 10 -12.78 -2.13 1.96
CA GLU A 10 -12.88 -0.79 1.36
C GLU A 10 -11.65 -0.49 0.49
N TRP A 11 -10.45 -0.83 0.96
CA TRP A 11 -9.23 -0.73 0.16
C TRP A 11 -9.35 -1.57 -1.10
N MET A 12 -9.66 -2.86 -0.95
CA MET A 12 -9.72 -3.80 -2.07
C MET A 12 -10.70 -3.35 -3.15
N GLN A 13 -11.85 -2.77 -2.80
CA GLN A 13 -12.83 -2.25 -3.76
C GLN A 13 -12.31 -1.10 -4.64
N LEU A 14 -11.29 -0.38 -4.18
CA LEU A 14 -10.68 0.72 -4.94
C LEU A 14 -9.69 0.21 -6.00
N TYR A 15 -9.16 -0.99 -5.84
CA TYR A 15 -8.05 -1.50 -6.65
C TYR A 15 -8.38 -2.79 -7.39
N VAL A 16 -9.32 -3.59 -6.92
CA VAL A 16 -9.69 -4.86 -7.55
C VAL A 16 -11.15 -4.81 -7.90
N CYS A 17 -11.47 -5.18 -9.13
CA CYS A 17 -12.84 -5.37 -9.56
C CYS A 17 -12.91 -6.52 -10.57
N ASP A 18 -14.06 -7.18 -10.60
CA ASP A 18 -14.35 -8.14 -11.65
C ASP A 18 -14.42 -7.43 -13.01
N ASP A 19 -14.16 -8.18 -14.08
CA ASP A 19 -14.35 -7.70 -15.44
C ASP A 19 -15.63 -8.24 -16.09
N PRO A 20 -16.80 -7.61 -15.85
CA PRO A 20 -18.04 -8.03 -16.49
C PRO A 20 -18.03 -7.76 -18.01
N TYR A 21 -17.07 -6.99 -18.50
CA TYR A 21 -16.98 -6.58 -19.88
C TYR A 21 -16.06 -7.49 -20.70
N TRP A 22 -15.25 -8.32 -20.05
CA TRP A 22 -14.46 -9.37 -20.67
C TRP A 22 -15.14 -10.72 -20.46
N GLU A 23 -15.94 -11.16 -21.42
CA GLU A 23 -16.67 -12.44 -21.34
C GLU A 23 -16.53 -13.18 -22.66
N ILE A 24 -16.01 -14.39 -22.62
CA ILE A 24 -15.94 -15.27 -23.79
C ILE A 24 -17.22 -16.11 -23.86
N PRO A 25 -18.05 -15.95 -24.90
CA PRO A 25 -19.27 -16.72 -24.99
C PRO A 25 -19.01 -18.21 -25.15
N SER A 26 -19.75 -19.04 -24.41
CA SER A 26 -19.65 -20.50 -24.47
C SER A 26 -20.15 -21.08 -25.80
N ARG A 27 -21.06 -20.38 -26.48
CA ARG A 27 -21.65 -20.82 -27.74
C ARG A 27 -20.68 -20.62 -28.91
N TYR A 28 -20.30 -21.73 -29.54
CA TYR A 28 -19.56 -21.71 -30.80
C TYR A 28 -20.41 -21.17 -31.96
N MET A 29 -19.78 -20.37 -32.83
CA MET A 29 -20.32 -19.91 -34.11
C MET A 29 -19.32 -20.17 -35.23
N ASP A 30 -19.81 -20.65 -36.38
CA ASP A 30 -18.97 -20.85 -37.56
C ASP A 30 -18.37 -19.54 -38.09
N THR A 31 -17.21 -19.65 -38.74
CA THR A 31 -16.43 -18.50 -39.23
C THR A 31 -17.22 -17.63 -40.20
N SER A 32 -18.10 -18.24 -41.00
CA SER A 32 -18.99 -17.54 -41.94
C SER A 32 -19.97 -16.60 -41.24
N ARG A 33 -20.34 -16.88 -39.99
CA ARG A 33 -21.27 -16.07 -39.18
C ARG A 33 -20.58 -14.93 -38.45
N VAL A 34 -19.29 -15.07 -38.12
CA VAL A 34 -18.51 -14.01 -37.47
C VAL A 34 -17.75 -13.13 -38.46
N GLY A 35 -17.65 -13.51 -39.73
CA GLY A 35 -16.82 -12.82 -40.72
C GLY A 35 -17.11 -11.32 -40.90
N GLN A 36 -18.36 -10.87 -40.72
CA GLN A 36 -18.68 -9.43 -40.72
C GLN A 36 -18.14 -8.70 -39.49
N HIS A 37 -18.20 -9.34 -38.31
CA HIS A 37 -17.64 -8.80 -37.08
C HIS A 37 -16.11 -8.73 -37.13
N LEU A 38 -15.47 -9.79 -37.64
CA LEU A 38 -14.03 -9.83 -37.84
C LEU A 38 -13.55 -8.70 -38.76
N LYS A 39 -14.21 -8.50 -39.91
CA LYS A 39 -13.89 -7.39 -40.82
C LYS A 39 -14.09 -6.01 -40.19
N LYS A 40 -15.05 -5.87 -39.27
CA LYS A 40 -15.28 -4.61 -38.55
C LYS A 40 -14.19 -4.38 -37.50
N LEU A 41 -13.79 -5.43 -36.79
CA LEU A 41 -12.69 -5.37 -35.80
C LEU A 41 -11.36 -5.01 -36.48
N GLN A 42 -11.05 -5.61 -37.64
CA GLN A 42 -9.87 -5.29 -38.45
C GLN A 42 -9.78 -3.80 -38.86
N LYS A 43 -10.93 -3.11 -39.01
CA LYS A 43 -10.91 -1.66 -39.26
C LYS A 43 -10.53 -0.86 -38.02
N PHE A 44 -10.90 -1.35 -36.84
CA PHE A 44 -10.47 -0.71 -35.59
C PHE A 44 -8.97 -0.96 -35.33
N GLU A 45 -8.42 -2.10 -35.74
CA GLU A 45 -6.99 -2.39 -35.62
C GLU A 45 -6.12 -1.30 -36.29
N GLU A 46 -6.58 -0.64 -37.36
CA GLU A 46 -5.84 0.47 -37.99
C GLU A 46 -5.55 1.65 -37.04
N SER A 47 -6.42 1.89 -36.04
CA SER A 47 -6.31 3.03 -35.11
C SER A 47 -6.16 2.63 -33.64
N TYR A 48 -6.50 1.38 -33.31
CA TYR A 48 -6.62 0.89 -31.94
C TYR A 48 -5.99 -0.51 -31.78
N LEU A 49 -5.03 -0.89 -32.64
CA LEU A 49 -4.35 -2.19 -32.62
C LEU A 49 -4.01 -2.67 -31.21
N VAL A 50 -3.35 -1.83 -30.42
CA VAL A 50 -2.89 -2.17 -29.07
C VAL A 50 -4.05 -2.61 -28.17
N TYR A 51 -5.21 -1.97 -28.25
CA TYR A 51 -6.38 -2.34 -27.44
C TYR A 51 -7.00 -3.67 -27.88
N VAL A 52 -6.88 -4.01 -29.16
CA VAL A 52 -7.35 -5.29 -29.70
C VAL A 52 -6.39 -6.40 -29.28
N ASP A 53 -5.09 -6.18 -29.42
CA ASP A 53 -4.03 -7.10 -29.00
C ASP A 53 -4.10 -7.38 -27.50
N ASP A 54 -4.28 -6.34 -26.68
CA ASP A 54 -4.44 -6.44 -25.22
C ASP A 54 -5.58 -7.42 -24.88
N LEU A 55 -6.74 -7.33 -25.54
CA LEU A 55 -7.88 -8.24 -25.31
C LEU A 55 -7.56 -9.70 -25.71
N TYR A 56 -6.83 -9.90 -26.82
CA TYR A 56 -6.42 -11.23 -27.27
C TYR A 56 -5.25 -11.82 -26.47
N ALA A 57 -4.54 -10.98 -25.71
CA ALA A 57 -3.55 -11.41 -24.72
C ALA A 57 -4.18 -11.73 -23.34
N GLY A 58 -5.51 -11.66 -23.23
CA GLY A 58 -6.21 -11.88 -21.96
C GLY A 58 -6.20 -10.67 -21.03
N LEU A 59 -5.61 -9.53 -21.42
CA LEU A 59 -5.55 -8.37 -20.55
C LEU A 59 -6.98 -7.89 -20.20
N PRO A 60 -7.26 -7.55 -18.92
CA PRO A 60 -8.54 -6.99 -18.54
C PRO A 60 -8.87 -5.70 -19.29
N THR A 61 -10.15 -5.41 -19.43
CA THR A 61 -10.64 -4.20 -20.07
C THR A 61 -10.16 -2.96 -19.34
N CYS A 62 -10.06 -1.83 -20.05
CA CYS A 62 -9.68 -0.55 -19.46
C CYS A 62 -10.59 -0.13 -18.30
N TYR A 63 -11.85 -0.58 -18.29
CA TYR A 63 -12.79 -0.38 -17.20
C TYR A 63 -12.38 -1.16 -15.94
N CYS A 64 -12.03 -2.44 -16.10
CA CYS A 64 -11.55 -3.28 -15.01
C CYS A 64 -10.18 -2.81 -14.50
N MET A 65 -9.24 -2.53 -15.41
CA MET A 65 -7.90 -2.04 -15.04
C MET A 65 -7.94 -0.78 -14.17
N LEU A 66 -8.90 0.12 -14.40
CA LEU A 66 -9.10 1.33 -13.59
C LEU A 66 -10.18 1.20 -12.50
N CYS A 67 -10.86 0.06 -12.37
CA CYS A 67 -11.99 -0.13 -11.46
C CYS A 67 -13.07 0.96 -11.58
N VAL A 68 -13.47 1.27 -12.82
CA VAL A 68 -14.50 2.28 -13.12
C VAL A 68 -15.63 1.69 -13.95
N SER A 69 -16.86 2.15 -13.71
CA SER A 69 -18.01 1.77 -14.55
C SER A 69 -17.96 2.45 -15.93
N LYS A 70 -18.67 1.88 -16.92
CA LYS A 70 -18.82 2.48 -18.26
C LYS A 70 -19.33 3.94 -18.25
N ASN A 71 -20.10 4.29 -17.23
CA ASN A 71 -20.72 5.60 -17.08
C ASN A 71 -19.87 6.58 -16.23
N ALA A 72 -18.65 6.19 -15.83
CA ALA A 72 -17.79 7.04 -15.02
C ALA A 72 -17.47 8.36 -15.72
N SER A 73 -17.46 9.46 -14.97
CA SER A 73 -17.04 10.78 -15.49
C SER A 73 -15.54 10.78 -15.81
N SER A 74 -15.09 11.71 -16.64
CA SER A 74 -13.64 11.86 -16.92
C SER A 74 -12.84 12.15 -15.65
N ASP A 75 -13.40 12.88 -14.68
CA ASP A 75 -12.77 13.13 -13.38
C ASP A 75 -12.62 11.85 -12.55
N ALA A 76 -13.63 10.97 -12.57
CA ALA A 76 -13.55 9.69 -11.90
C ALA A 76 -12.51 8.76 -12.54
N VAL A 77 -12.39 8.77 -13.88
CA VAL A 77 -11.36 8.03 -14.60
C VAL A 77 -9.96 8.52 -14.21
N GLU A 78 -9.74 9.84 -14.19
CA GLU A 78 -8.44 10.42 -13.83
C GLU A 78 -8.04 10.09 -12.38
N LYS A 79 -8.97 10.23 -11.43
CA LYS A 79 -8.74 9.86 -10.03
C LYS A 79 -8.41 8.38 -9.86
N ALA A 80 -9.06 7.51 -10.64
CA ALA A 80 -8.78 6.08 -10.62
C ALA A 80 -7.40 5.76 -11.20
N TYR A 81 -7.00 6.43 -12.29
CA TYR A 81 -5.67 6.31 -12.87
C TYR A 81 -4.56 6.71 -11.89
N GLU A 82 -4.66 7.89 -11.27
CA GLU A 82 -3.69 8.37 -10.28
C GLU A 82 -3.57 7.44 -9.07
N ARG A 83 -4.69 6.82 -8.68
CA ARG A 83 -4.73 5.79 -7.64
C ARG A 83 -4.03 4.51 -8.09
N LYS A 84 -4.38 3.98 -9.27
CA LYS A 84 -3.87 2.70 -9.80
C LYS A 84 -2.36 2.73 -10.04
N LYS A 85 -1.82 3.85 -10.52
CA LYS A 85 -0.39 4.02 -10.81
C LYS A 85 0.54 3.64 -9.65
N LYS A 86 0.08 3.73 -8.41
CA LYS A 86 0.89 3.42 -7.22
C LYS A 86 0.92 1.95 -6.83
N TYR A 87 -0.14 1.19 -7.14
CA TYR A 87 -0.38 -0.11 -6.50
C TYR A 87 -0.77 -1.24 -7.47
N SER A 88 -0.97 -0.91 -8.74
CA SER A 88 -1.36 -1.86 -9.79
C SER A 88 -0.17 -2.66 -10.31
N ILE A 89 -0.40 -3.92 -10.68
CA ILE A 89 0.56 -4.75 -11.43
C ILE A 89 0.62 -4.36 -12.91
N TYR A 90 -0.46 -3.75 -13.44
CA TYR A 90 -0.49 -3.29 -14.82
C TYR A 90 0.60 -2.22 -15.07
N PRO A 91 1.37 -2.33 -16.16
CA PRO A 91 2.37 -1.32 -16.53
C PRO A 91 1.81 0.10 -16.63
N ASP A 92 2.62 1.10 -16.27
CA ASP A 92 2.24 2.52 -16.30
C ASP A 92 1.71 2.98 -17.67
N ASP A 93 2.30 2.49 -18.76
CA ASP A 93 1.88 2.81 -20.12
C ASP A 93 0.51 2.20 -20.46
N VAL A 94 0.21 1.01 -19.93
CA VAL A 94 -1.10 0.34 -20.06
C VAL A 94 -2.16 1.14 -19.31
N LEU A 95 -1.89 1.52 -18.06
CA LEU A 95 -2.81 2.34 -17.25
C LEU A 95 -3.07 3.71 -17.88
N LYS A 96 -2.02 4.33 -18.45
CA LYS A 96 -2.16 5.60 -19.17
C LYS A 96 -3.06 5.47 -20.39
N ARG A 97 -2.89 4.42 -21.20
CA ARG A 97 -3.78 4.14 -22.34
C ARG A 97 -5.23 3.92 -21.89
N ALA A 98 -5.43 3.20 -20.79
CA ALA A 98 -6.76 3.01 -20.20
C ALA A 98 -7.40 4.34 -19.79
N CYS A 99 -6.63 5.25 -19.18
CA CYS A 99 -7.12 6.58 -18.85
C CYS A 99 -7.48 7.38 -20.12
N GLU A 100 -6.62 7.36 -21.13
CA GLU A 100 -6.80 8.12 -22.38
C GLU A 100 -8.02 7.67 -23.19
N ILE A 101 -8.23 6.34 -23.33
CA ILE A 101 -9.36 5.80 -24.09
C ILE A 101 -10.68 6.08 -23.38
N LEU A 102 -10.69 5.98 -22.05
CA LEU A 102 -11.89 6.19 -21.26
C LEU A 102 -12.20 7.68 -21.05
N SER A 103 -11.23 8.59 -21.07
CA SER A 103 -11.49 10.02 -20.81
C SER A 103 -12.24 10.74 -21.94
N SER A 104 -12.23 10.21 -23.17
CA SER A 104 -12.94 10.79 -24.31
C SER A 104 -14.20 10.01 -24.65
N SER A 105 -15.36 10.69 -24.68
CA SER A 105 -16.65 10.07 -25.06
C SER A 105 -16.59 9.34 -26.41
N LYS A 106 -15.91 9.92 -27.41
CA LYS A 106 -15.75 9.29 -28.73
C LYS A 106 -14.87 8.04 -28.65
N LYS A 107 -13.67 8.15 -28.05
CA LYS A 107 -12.75 7.00 -27.92
C LYS A 107 -13.35 5.88 -27.08
N ARG A 108 -14.06 6.23 -26.00
CA ARG A 108 -14.78 5.29 -25.14
C ARG A 108 -15.86 4.54 -25.93
N SER A 109 -16.62 5.24 -26.77
CA SER A 109 -17.61 4.60 -27.65
C SER A 109 -16.97 3.65 -28.66
N ASP A 110 -15.82 4.01 -29.24
CA ASP A 110 -15.07 3.14 -30.15
C ASP A 110 -14.58 1.89 -29.40
N TYR A 111 -14.06 2.06 -28.19
CA TYR A 111 -13.58 0.97 -27.34
C TYR A 111 -14.71 0.02 -26.90
N ASP A 112 -15.89 0.55 -26.58
CA ASP A 112 -17.06 -0.26 -26.27
C ASP A 112 -17.47 -1.15 -27.47
N GLU A 113 -17.37 -0.63 -28.68
CA GLU A 113 -17.62 -1.39 -29.90
C GLU A 113 -16.51 -2.44 -30.13
N ILE A 114 -15.25 -2.13 -29.85
CA ILE A 114 -14.14 -3.09 -29.89
C ILE A 114 -14.40 -4.26 -28.94
N ILE A 115 -14.75 -4.00 -27.68
CA ILE A 115 -15.10 -5.05 -26.71
C ILE A 115 -16.26 -5.90 -27.24
N TYR A 116 -17.31 -5.27 -27.75
CA TYR A 116 -18.45 -5.99 -28.32
C TYR A 116 -18.04 -6.90 -29.48
N LEU A 117 -17.23 -6.40 -30.42
CA LEU A 117 -16.77 -7.16 -31.57
C LEU A 117 -15.82 -8.28 -31.18
N PHE A 118 -14.90 -8.04 -30.25
CA PHE A 118 -14.04 -9.07 -29.66
C PHE A 118 -14.88 -10.24 -29.13
N LYS A 119 -15.89 -9.96 -28.29
CA LYS A 119 -16.82 -10.99 -27.78
C LYS A 119 -17.52 -11.77 -28.91
N LYS A 120 -17.83 -11.13 -30.04
CA LYS A 120 -18.45 -11.80 -31.20
C LYS A 120 -17.46 -12.65 -31.98
N VAL A 121 -16.23 -12.19 -32.13
CA VAL A 121 -15.19 -12.92 -32.87
C VAL A 121 -14.74 -14.15 -32.10
N THR A 122 -14.56 -14.05 -30.77
CA THR A 122 -14.17 -15.19 -29.93
C THR A 122 -15.21 -16.32 -29.87
N GLN A 123 -16.44 -16.11 -30.34
CA GLN A 123 -17.43 -17.18 -30.53
C GLN A 123 -16.97 -18.22 -31.57
N ASN A 124 -16.05 -17.86 -32.47
CA ASN A 124 -15.50 -18.79 -33.45
C ASN A 124 -14.29 -19.58 -32.92
N TYR A 125 -13.84 -19.33 -31.69
CA TYR A 125 -12.69 -20.04 -31.13
C TYR A 125 -13.06 -21.47 -30.76
N ALA A 126 -12.09 -22.38 -30.89
CA ALA A 126 -12.18 -23.72 -30.37
C ALA A 126 -12.24 -23.70 -28.83
N ALA A 127 -12.72 -24.80 -28.24
CA ALA A 127 -12.83 -24.89 -26.78
C ALA A 127 -11.49 -24.68 -26.07
N LYS A 128 -10.40 -25.23 -26.64
CA LYS A 128 -9.04 -25.08 -26.10
C LYS A 128 -8.57 -23.62 -26.11
N GLU A 129 -8.71 -22.93 -27.24
CA GLU A 129 -8.32 -21.51 -27.38
C GLU A 129 -9.10 -20.61 -26.42
N ARG A 130 -10.40 -20.88 -26.23
CA ARG A 130 -11.21 -20.16 -25.23
C ARG A 130 -10.70 -20.39 -23.81
N GLN A 131 -10.32 -21.62 -23.48
CA GLN A 131 -9.83 -21.97 -22.15
C GLN A 131 -8.49 -21.30 -21.87
N GLU A 132 -7.56 -21.33 -22.83
CA GLU A 132 -6.26 -20.65 -22.74
C GLU A 132 -6.46 -19.15 -22.50
N LEU A 133 -7.26 -18.50 -23.34
CA LEU A 133 -7.52 -17.06 -23.22
C LEU A 133 -8.20 -16.69 -21.89
N THR A 134 -9.14 -17.52 -21.40
CA THR A 134 -9.78 -17.34 -20.10
C THR A 134 -8.79 -17.52 -18.94
N GLY A 135 -7.84 -18.46 -19.08
CA GLY A 135 -6.75 -18.66 -18.13
C GLY A 135 -5.89 -17.42 -18.03
N GLU A 136 -5.36 -16.92 -19.15
CA GLU A 136 -4.55 -15.70 -19.19
C GLU A 136 -5.26 -14.50 -18.55
N HIS A 137 -6.56 -14.33 -18.82
CA HIS A 137 -7.34 -13.27 -18.20
C HIS A 137 -7.50 -13.42 -16.69
N THR A 138 -7.75 -14.64 -16.24
CA THR A 138 -7.90 -14.94 -14.81
C THR A 138 -6.58 -14.71 -14.08
N ASP A 139 -5.46 -15.14 -14.67
CA ASP A 139 -4.11 -14.93 -14.14
C ASP A 139 -3.80 -13.43 -13.97
N TRP A 140 -4.23 -12.57 -14.90
CA TRP A 140 -4.08 -11.11 -14.73
C TRP A 140 -4.88 -10.56 -13.54
N LEU A 141 -6.13 -10.99 -13.38
CA LEU A 141 -6.98 -10.55 -12.28
C LEU A 141 -6.44 -11.04 -10.92
N GLU A 142 -5.96 -12.28 -10.85
CA GLU A 142 -5.35 -12.86 -9.64
C GLU A 142 -4.06 -12.12 -9.29
N LYS A 143 -3.18 -11.87 -10.25
CA LYS A 143 -1.94 -11.09 -10.03
C LYS A 143 -2.22 -9.67 -9.53
N GLU A 144 -3.20 -8.98 -10.11
CA GLU A 144 -3.59 -7.64 -9.65
C GLU A 144 -4.13 -7.69 -8.21
N LYS A 145 -4.93 -8.71 -7.89
CA LYS A 145 -5.46 -8.91 -6.55
C LYS A 145 -4.35 -9.15 -5.54
N ASP A 146 -3.43 -10.06 -5.84
CA ASP A 146 -2.33 -10.41 -4.94
C ASP A 146 -1.38 -9.23 -4.72
N GLN A 147 -1.05 -8.51 -5.80
CA GLN A 147 -0.25 -7.29 -5.73
C GLN A 147 -0.93 -6.20 -4.89
N THR A 148 -2.25 -6.05 -5.02
CA THR A 148 -3.03 -5.11 -4.22
C THR A 148 -3.02 -5.47 -2.74
N ILE A 149 -3.20 -6.74 -2.39
CA ILE A 149 -3.16 -7.22 -1.01
C ILE A 149 -1.77 -6.97 -0.41
N LEU A 150 -0.70 -7.35 -1.13
CA LEU A 150 0.66 -7.12 -0.67
C LEU A 150 0.96 -5.64 -0.45
N ASN A 151 0.45 -4.77 -1.33
CA ASN A 151 0.59 -3.33 -1.19
C ASN A 151 -0.17 -2.78 0.03
N TYR A 152 -1.39 -3.26 0.30
CA TYR A 152 -2.10 -2.93 1.53
C TYR A 152 -1.27 -3.28 2.78
N ILE A 153 -0.72 -4.50 2.81
CA ILE A 153 0.11 -4.98 3.91
C ILE A 153 1.36 -4.11 4.05
N ARG A 154 2.02 -3.73 2.96
CA ARG A 154 3.20 -2.85 2.98
C ARG A 154 2.91 -1.47 3.56
N GLU A 155 1.73 -0.92 3.28
CA GLU A 155 1.36 0.41 3.76
C GLU A 155 0.95 0.41 5.23
N ASN A 156 0.28 -0.65 5.70
CA ASN A 156 -0.30 -0.69 7.04
C ASN A 156 0.54 -1.49 8.04
N HIS A 157 1.33 -2.44 7.55
CA HIS A 157 2.05 -3.46 8.30
C HIS A 157 3.45 -3.73 7.72
N GLY A 158 4.09 -2.71 7.12
CA GLY A 158 5.39 -2.83 6.45
C GLY A 158 6.49 -3.41 7.35
N VAL A 159 6.40 -3.19 8.66
CA VAL A 159 7.27 -3.81 9.67
C VAL A 159 7.35 -5.33 9.57
N TRP A 160 6.28 -6.03 9.21
CA TRP A 160 6.30 -7.49 9.09
C TRP A 160 7.23 -7.96 7.98
N GLN A 161 7.18 -7.28 6.83
CA GLN A 161 8.06 -7.56 5.71
C GLN A 161 9.52 -7.20 6.05
N GLN A 162 9.72 -6.16 6.85
CA GLN A 162 11.05 -5.72 7.26
C GLN A 162 11.68 -6.70 8.24
N LEU A 163 10.93 -7.19 9.21
CA LEU A 163 11.37 -8.28 10.08
C LEU A 163 11.77 -9.51 9.26
N PHE A 164 10.98 -9.90 8.26
CA PHE A 164 11.32 -11.00 7.36
C PHE A 164 12.64 -10.76 6.61
N PHE A 165 12.83 -9.56 6.04
CA PHE A 165 14.02 -9.22 5.28
C PHE A 165 15.30 -9.09 6.10
N HIS A 166 15.16 -8.89 7.42
CA HIS A 166 16.28 -8.90 8.34
C HIS A 166 16.47 -10.29 8.98
N GLY A 167 15.90 -11.35 8.42
CA GLY A 167 16.07 -12.71 8.93
C GLY A 167 15.43 -12.98 10.30
N ALA A 168 14.52 -12.12 10.75
CA ALA A 168 13.85 -12.30 12.04
C ALA A 168 12.94 -13.53 12.03
N PRO A 169 12.81 -14.25 13.16
CA PRO A 169 11.87 -15.36 13.25
C PRO A 169 10.44 -14.88 12.99
N THR A 170 9.66 -15.72 12.30
CA THR A 170 8.23 -15.49 12.11
C THR A 170 7.47 -15.52 13.44
N PHE A 171 6.27 -14.95 13.47
CA PHE A 171 5.43 -14.96 14.68
C PHE A 171 5.12 -16.38 15.15
N TYR A 172 4.94 -17.32 14.22
CA TYR A 172 4.71 -18.72 14.53
C TYR A 172 5.95 -19.41 15.10
N GLU A 173 7.14 -19.13 14.55
CA GLU A 173 8.41 -19.66 15.06
C GLU A 173 8.69 -19.17 16.48
N LEU A 174 8.51 -17.87 16.75
CA LEU A 174 8.60 -17.32 18.10
C LEU A 174 7.68 -18.09 19.04
N LEU A 175 6.39 -18.19 18.69
CA LEU A 175 5.41 -18.86 19.55
C LEU A 175 5.59 -20.38 19.65
N GLY A 176 6.50 -20.98 18.88
CA GLY A 176 6.73 -22.43 18.85
C GLY A 176 5.56 -23.20 18.24
N VAL A 177 4.89 -22.61 17.26
CA VAL A 177 3.69 -23.16 16.61
C VAL A 177 3.99 -23.48 15.14
N ASP A 178 3.55 -24.64 14.69
CA ASP A 178 3.67 -25.03 13.29
C ASP A 178 2.45 -24.52 12.52
N ARG A 179 2.65 -23.46 11.72
CA ARG A 179 1.62 -22.82 10.89
C ARG A 179 0.86 -23.83 10.02
N THR A 180 1.55 -24.84 9.49
CA THR A 180 0.96 -25.82 8.55
C THR A 180 -0.02 -26.79 9.23
N LYS A 181 0.00 -26.87 10.56
CA LYS A 181 -0.86 -27.74 11.36
C LYS A 181 -2.06 -27.03 11.98
N LEU A 182 -2.17 -25.71 11.81
CA LEU A 182 -3.24 -24.94 12.41
C LEU A 182 -4.54 -25.11 11.64
N GLU A 183 -5.63 -25.32 12.36
CA GLU A 183 -6.97 -25.33 11.76
C GLU A 183 -7.47 -23.90 11.53
N ILE A 184 -8.37 -23.75 10.54
CA ILE A 184 -8.99 -22.46 10.22
C ILE A 184 -9.80 -21.99 11.44
N GLY A 185 -9.44 -20.81 11.96
CA GLY A 185 -10.10 -20.22 13.13
C GLY A 185 -9.64 -20.76 14.48
N GLU A 186 -8.59 -21.59 14.51
CA GLU A 186 -7.97 -22.03 15.77
C GLU A 186 -7.19 -20.88 16.42
N ASP A 187 -7.45 -20.63 17.70
CA ASP A 187 -6.67 -19.70 18.53
C ASP A 187 -5.25 -20.23 18.75
N VAL A 188 -4.27 -19.42 18.38
CA VAL A 188 -2.86 -19.72 18.57
C VAL A 188 -2.46 -19.46 20.02
N LYS A 189 -1.79 -20.44 20.61
CA LYS A 189 -1.21 -20.36 21.96
C LYS A 189 0.29 -20.57 21.92
N CYS A 190 1.02 -19.71 22.62
CA CYS A 190 2.45 -19.79 22.81
C CYS A 190 2.81 -21.11 23.50
N LYS A 191 3.72 -21.86 22.88
CA LYS A 191 4.34 -23.07 23.42
C LYS A 191 5.76 -22.80 23.93
N ASN A 192 6.36 -21.70 23.51
CA ASN A 192 7.66 -21.25 23.98
C ASN A 192 7.52 -20.54 25.34
N LYS A 193 8.35 -20.92 26.32
CA LYS A 193 8.30 -20.35 27.68
C LYS A 193 9.33 -19.26 27.91
N ASP A 194 10.29 -19.14 27.01
CA ASP A 194 11.46 -18.28 27.18
C ASP A 194 11.32 -16.96 26.40
N ILE A 195 10.08 -16.58 26.03
CA ILE A 195 9.79 -15.35 25.29
C ILE A 195 9.26 -14.26 26.21
N ASP A 196 9.71 -13.02 25.99
CA ASP A 196 9.16 -11.83 26.66
C ASP A 196 7.62 -11.80 26.54
N GLU A 197 6.92 -11.75 27.69
CA GLU A 197 5.46 -11.78 27.75
C GLU A 197 4.80 -10.66 26.95
N ARG A 198 5.43 -9.47 26.88
CA ARG A 198 4.91 -8.32 26.12
C ARG A 198 4.98 -8.58 24.62
N LEU A 199 6.02 -9.29 24.17
CA LEU A 199 6.11 -9.73 22.77
C LEU A 199 5.00 -10.74 22.47
N VAL A 200 4.79 -11.74 23.33
CA VAL A 200 3.69 -12.70 23.18
C VAL A 200 2.33 -12.00 23.08
N GLU A 201 2.07 -11.00 23.93
CA GLU A 201 0.84 -10.21 23.90
C GLU A 201 0.66 -9.46 22.56
N GLU A 202 1.71 -8.83 22.02
CA GLU A 202 1.63 -8.18 20.71
C GLU A 202 1.40 -9.19 19.58
N LEU A 203 2.09 -10.32 19.59
CA LEU A 203 1.90 -11.37 18.59
C LEU A 203 0.48 -11.92 18.61
N TYR A 204 -0.11 -12.11 19.80
CA TYR A 204 -1.49 -12.54 19.95
C TYR A 204 -2.50 -11.57 19.35
N LYS A 205 -2.29 -10.25 19.47
CA LYS A 205 -3.18 -9.25 18.85
C LYS A 205 -3.21 -9.37 17.33
N ILE A 206 -2.16 -9.93 16.73
CA ILE A 206 -2.03 -10.13 15.29
C ILE A 206 -2.60 -11.49 14.89
N ILE A 207 -2.02 -12.57 15.40
CA ILE A 207 -2.32 -13.93 14.91
C ILE A 207 -3.69 -14.46 15.35
N ASN A 208 -4.27 -13.91 16.43
CA ASN A 208 -5.62 -14.29 16.88
C ASN A 208 -6.69 -13.31 16.39
N ASP A 209 -6.30 -12.25 15.67
CA ASP A 209 -7.22 -11.45 14.88
C ASP A 209 -7.37 -12.10 13.49
N PRO A 210 -8.57 -12.54 13.07
CA PRO A 210 -8.73 -13.24 11.80
C PRO A 210 -8.28 -12.46 10.57
N GLN A 211 -8.41 -11.13 10.58
CA GLN A 211 -8.04 -10.29 9.44
C GLN A 211 -6.52 -10.10 9.40
N LEU A 212 -5.90 -9.75 10.53
CA LEU A 212 -4.45 -9.57 10.58
C LEU A 212 -3.70 -10.88 10.36
N ARG A 213 -4.23 -12.01 10.85
CA ARG A 213 -3.68 -13.33 10.58
C ARG A 213 -3.72 -13.65 9.09
N PHE A 214 -4.85 -13.40 8.41
CA PHE A 214 -4.95 -13.58 6.96
C PHE A 214 -3.89 -12.75 6.23
N GLU A 215 -3.75 -11.48 6.58
CA GLU A 215 -2.77 -10.58 5.97
C GLU A 215 -1.33 -11.05 6.22
N TYR A 216 -1.00 -11.47 7.43
CA TYR A 216 0.32 -11.97 7.78
C TYR A 216 0.64 -13.29 7.07
N ASP A 217 -0.31 -14.23 7.04
CA ASP A 217 -0.15 -15.52 6.36
C ASP A 217 0.03 -15.32 4.85
N PHE A 218 -0.78 -14.44 4.24
CA PHE A 218 -0.66 -14.08 2.83
C PHE A 218 0.72 -13.50 2.51
N MET A 219 1.21 -12.57 3.33
CA MET A 219 2.54 -12.00 3.15
C MET A 219 3.63 -13.07 3.19
N LEU A 220 3.59 -13.97 4.18
CA LEU A 220 4.56 -15.05 4.31
C LEU A 220 4.54 -15.97 3.09
N ASP A 221 3.35 -16.33 2.59
CA ASP A 221 3.23 -17.21 1.42
C ASP A 221 3.83 -16.56 0.17
N VAL A 222 3.57 -15.28 -0.08
CA VAL A 222 4.16 -14.54 -1.20
C VAL A 222 5.68 -14.42 -1.07
N LEU A 223 6.19 -14.12 0.13
CA LEU A 223 7.63 -14.00 0.33
C LEU A 223 8.34 -15.36 0.23
N ASP A 224 7.72 -16.43 0.72
CA ASP A 224 8.28 -17.79 0.57
C ASP A 224 8.25 -18.24 -0.90
N GLU A 225 7.27 -17.82 -1.71
CA GLU A 225 7.27 -18.06 -3.17
C GLU A 225 8.42 -17.32 -3.87
N ILE A 226 8.67 -16.06 -3.49
CA ILE A 226 9.72 -15.22 -4.10
C ILE A 226 11.12 -15.69 -3.70
N PHE A 227 11.34 -15.99 -2.42
CA PHE A 227 12.68 -16.23 -1.86
C PHE A 227 13.00 -17.70 -1.60
N GLY A 228 11.98 -18.58 -1.51
CA GLY A 228 12.11 -20.04 -1.45
C GLY A 228 13.30 -20.57 -0.64
N GLU A 229 14.11 -21.41 -1.29
CA GLU A 229 15.30 -22.04 -0.71
C GLU A 229 16.48 -21.06 -0.50
N GLU A 230 16.53 -19.96 -1.27
CA GLU A 230 17.59 -18.94 -1.21
C GLU A 230 17.54 -18.09 0.07
N LYS A 231 16.35 -17.98 0.68
CA LYS A 231 16.12 -17.33 1.98
C LYS A 231 17.10 -17.78 3.06
N SER A 232 17.38 -19.09 3.11
CA SER A 232 18.19 -19.68 4.17
C SER A 232 19.66 -19.28 4.11
N GLU A 233 20.17 -18.89 2.94
CA GLU A 233 21.57 -18.47 2.76
C GLU A 233 21.73 -16.95 2.84
N MET A 234 20.75 -16.21 2.32
CA MET A 234 20.77 -14.74 2.34
C MET A 234 20.76 -14.17 3.77
N PHE A 235 19.98 -14.78 4.67
CA PHE A 235 19.73 -14.19 6.00
C PHE A 235 20.45 -14.90 7.15
N LYS A 236 21.49 -15.73 6.89
CA LYS A 236 22.17 -16.51 7.95
C LYS A 236 22.76 -15.62 9.06
N SER A 237 23.46 -14.56 8.68
CA SER A 237 24.09 -13.63 9.63
C SER A 237 23.06 -12.84 10.42
N GLU A 238 21.96 -12.46 9.78
CA GLU A 238 20.90 -11.68 10.41
C GLU A 238 20.03 -12.54 11.33
N LYS A 239 19.82 -13.81 11.00
CA LYS A 239 19.11 -14.74 11.89
C LYS A 239 19.82 -14.88 13.25
N ALA A 240 21.15 -14.91 13.26
CA ALA A 240 21.94 -14.95 14.48
C ALA A 240 21.80 -13.67 15.33
N PHE A 241 21.53 -12.51 14.69
CA PHE A 241 21.30 -11.27 15.41
C PHE A 241 20.04 -11.34 16.29
N TRP A 242 18.98 -12.00 15.82
CA TRP A 242 17.71 -12.10 16.55
C TRP A 242 17.69 -13.13 17.69
N GLU A 243 18.71 -13.98 17.81
CA GLU A 243 18.74 -15.02 18.84
C GLU A 243 18.74 -14.41 20.25
N GLY A 244 17.61 -14.56 20.95
CA GLY A 244 17.44 -14.07 22.33
C GLY A 244 17.24 -12.55 22.45
N ARG A 245 16.90 -11.85 21.35
CA ARG A 245 16.67 -10.40 21.31
C ARG A 245 15.18 -10.03 21.21
N ASP A 246 14.37 -10.57 22.11
CA ASP A 246 12.92 -10.38 22.10
C ASP A 246 12.52 -8.91 22.30
N VAL A 247 13.26 -8.17 23.14
CA VAL A 247 12.96 -6.77 23.41
C VAL A 247 13.24 -5.91 22.18
N THR A 248 14.33 -6.20 21.48
CA THR A 248 14.65 -5.57 20.19
C THR A 248 13.55 -5.86 19.16
N TYR A 249 13.10 -7.11 19.06
CA TYR A 249 12.00 -7.50 18.17
C TYR A 249 10.72 -6.73 18.48
N LEU A 250 10.35 -6.66 19.77
CA LEU A 250 9.17 -5.93 20.24
C LEU A 250 9.25 -4.45 19.89
N MET A 251 10.42 -3.82 20.06
CA MET A 251 10.65 -2.43 19.71
C MET A 251 10.43 -2.21 18.21
N THR A 252 11.07 -3.03 17.37
CA THR A 252 10.88 -2.98 15.91
C THR A 252 9.41 -3.12 15.56
N LEU A 253 8.74 -4.16 16.07
CA LEU A 253 7.32 -4.44 15.79
C LEU A 253 6.40 -3.27 16.14
N ARG A 254 6.65 -2.58 17.26
CA ARG A 254 5.81 -1.48 17.74
C ARG A 254 6.11 -0.14 17.09
N HIS A 255 7.36 0.12 16.72
CA HIS A 255 7.82 1.48 16.42
C HIS A 255 8.41 1.68 15.04
N TYR A 256 8.61 0.62 14.26
CA TYR A 256 9.22 0.71 12.93
C TYR A 256 8.54 1.75 12.01
N GLU A 257 7.21 1.73 11.88
CA GLU A 257 6.52 2.68 10.99
C GLU A 257 6.65 4.13 11.46
N HIS A 258 6.79 4.36 12.76
CA HIS A 258 7.02 5.69 13.31
C HIS A 258 8.44 6.18 13.03
N ILE A 259 9.44 5.33 13.18
CA ILE A 259 10.85 5.63 12.86
C ILE A 259 10.98 5.89 11.36
N LYS A 260 10.43 5.01 10.52
CA LYS A 260 10.40 5.18 9.06
C LYS A 260 9.74 6.48 8.63
N LYS A 261 8.60 6.85 9.24
CA LYS A 261 7.95 8.15 8.96
C LYS A 261 8.84 9.32 9.36
N TYR A 262 9.50 9.26 10.52
CA TYR A 262 10.44 10.27 10.97
C TYR A 262 11.59 10.45 9.97
N GLU A 263 12.26 9.36 9.58
CA GLU A 263 13.36 9.39 8.62
C GLU A 263 12.93 9.94 7.26
N GLN A 264 11.74 9.58 6.77
CA GLN A 264 11.22 10.11 5.51
C GLN A 264 11.03 11.63 5.56
N ILE A 265 10.43 12.15 6.64
CA ILE A 265 10.18 13.59 6.76
C ILE A 265 11.51 14.33 6.86
N ILE A 266 12.41 13.90 7.74
CA ILE A 266 13.70 14.56 7.93
C ILE A 266 14.52 14.52 6.63
N ASN A 267 14.66 13.36 5.97
CA ASN A 267 15.41 13.25 4.71
C ASN A 267 14.86 14.13 3.58
N MET A 268 13.53 14.28 3.49
CA MET A 268 12.90 15.15 2.50
C MET A 268 13.00 16.65 2.85
N HIS A 269 13.12 16.96 4.14
CA HIS A 269 13.04 18.29 4.71
C HIS A 269 14.16 18.53 5.74
N ASN A 270 15.41 18.28 5.35
CA ASN A 270 16.58 18.43 6.22
C ASN A 270 16.68 19.84 6.84
N ASP A 271 16.15 20.85 6.15
CA ASP A 271 16.10 22.24 6.62
C ASP A 271 15.11 22.48 7.77
N TRP A 272 14.25 21.51 8.12
CA TRP A 272 13.32 21.58 9.25
C TRP A 272 13.97 21.25 10.58
N GLU A 273 15.13 20.59 10.60
CA GLU A 273 15.79 20.15 11.83
C GLU A 273 16.14 21.31 12.78
N ALA A 274 16.46 22.49 12.21
CA ALA A 274 16.68 23.71 12.98
C ALA A 274 15.40 24.29 13.62
N TYR A 275 14.23 23.73 13.29
CA TYR A 275 12.90 24.26 13.61
C TYR A 275 12.00 23.27 14.37
N ILE A 276 12.54 22.25 15.02
CA ILE A 276 11.74 21.21 15.72
C ILE A 276 11.95 21.19 17.24
N GLU A 277 12.80 22.06 17.78
CA GLU A 277 13.16 22.12 19.21
C GLU A 277 12.76 23.47 19.83
N ASP A 278 13.75 24.28 20.24
CA ASP A 278 13.57 25.53 20.98
C ASP A 278 12.92 26.64 20.16
N ARG A 279 12.87 26.47 18.84
CA ARG A 279 12.27 27.42 17.90
C ARG A 279 11.54 26.63 16.83
N THR A 280 10.26 26.93 16.64
CA THR A 280 9.39 26.29 15.65
C THR A 280 9.08 27.22 14.49
N PHE A 281 8.52 26.69 13.40
CA PHE A 281 7.96 27.51 12.31
C PHE A 281 6.80 28.39 12.81
N TYR A 282 6.07 27.94 13.83
CA TYR A 282 5.05 28.77 14.49
C TYR A 282 5.70 29.96 15.21
N ASP A 283 6.83 29.77 15.90
CA ASP A 283 7.59 30.85 16.55
C ASP A 283 8.14 31.86 15.53
N VAL A 284 8.62 31.38 14.37
CA VAL A 284 9.09 32.25 13.27
C VAL A 284 7.99 33.20 12.82
N LEU A 285 6.76 32.69 12.68
CA LEU A 285 5.58 33.50 12.33
C LEU A 285 4.92 34.18 13.54
N THR A 286 5.44 33.99 14.77
CA THR A 286 4.83 34.46 16.03
C THR A 286 3.36 34.03 16.17
N ILE A 287 3.09 32.77 15.85
CA ILE A 287 1.79 32.13 16.02
C ILE A 287 1.86 31.24 17.26
N ASP A 288 0.91 31.36 18.16
CA ASP A 288 0.76 30.42 19.27
C ASP A 288 0.14 29.13 18.74
N LEU A 289 0.87 28.00 18.85
CA LEU A 289 0.40 26.69 18.40
C LEU A 289 -0.94 26.31 19.04
N SER A 290 -1.18 26.71 20.29
CA SER A 290 -2.43 26.40 21.01
C SER A 290 -3.65 27.19 20.50
N SER A 291 -3.41 28.20 19.66
CA SER A 291 -4.45 29.04 19.05
C SER A 291 -4.90 28.56 17.66
N ILE A 292 -4.29 27.49 17.13
CA ILE A 292 -4.61 26.95 15.80
C ILE A 292 -5.95 26.18 15.85
N PRO A 293 -6.96 26.59 15.08
CA PRO A 293 -8.24 25.88 15.01
C PRO A 293 -8.13 24.57 14.20
N GLU A 294 -9.11 23.69 14.32
CA GLU A 294 -9.18 22.47 13.51
C GLU A 294 -9.60 22.75 12.05
N ASP A 295 -10.30 23.86 11.79
CA ASP A 295 -10.77 24.20 10.46
C ASP A 295 -9.62 24.61 9.53
N LYS A 296 -9.43 23.85 8.45
CA LYS A 296 -8.29 24.03 7.53
C LYS A 296 -8.25 25.43 6.91
N GLN A 297 -9.40 26.01 6.59
CA GLN A 297 -9.47 27.29 5.90
C GLN A 297 -9.21 28.44 6.86
N GLU A 298 -9.64 28.32 8.11
CA GLU A 298 -9.32 29.25 9.19
C GLU A 298 -7.83 29.25 9.51
N VAL A 299 -7.20 28.06 9.60
CA VAL A 299 -5.75 27.93 9.81
C VAL A 299 -4.95 28.62 8.70
N GLU A 300 -5.32 28.42 7.43
CA GLU A 300 -4.65 29.08 6.31
C GLU A 300 -4.74 30.60 6.36
N ASN A 301 -5.88 31.14 6.81
CA ASN A 301 -6.06 32.59 6.97
C ASN A 301 -5.16 33.13 8.08
N ILE A 302 -5.12 32.48 9.24
CA ILE A 302 -4.24 32.87 10.37
C ILE A 302 -2.78 32.91 9.93
N ILE A 303 -2.31 31.87 9.24
CA ILE A 303 -0.93 31.78 8.76
C ILE A 303 -0.63 32.88 7.72
N ARG A 304 -1.58 33.16 6.82
CA ARG A 304 -1.42 34.20 5.80
C ARG A 304 -1.35 35.59 6.42
N ASP A 305 -2.18 35.87 7.41
CA ASP A 305 -2.21 37.16 8.10
C ASP A 305 -0.93 37.36 8.92
N ALA A 306 -0.49 36.34 9.68
CA ALA A 306 0.77 36.38 10.41
C ALA A 306 1.98 36.57 9.48
N TYR A 307 1.98 35.98 8.29
CA TYR A 307 3.02 36.16 7.29
C TYR A 307 2.99 37.57 6.67
N LYS A 308 1.81 38.20 6.48
CA LYS A 308 1.68 39.46 5.74
C LYS A 308 2.56 40.58 6.28
N ASP A 309 2.66 40.67 7.60
CA ASP A 309 3.33 41.76 8.31
C ASP A 309 4.80 41.46 8.66
N LYS A 310 5.33 40.31 8.25
CA LYS A 310 6.71 39.88 8.49
C LYS A 310 7.66 40.25 7.35
N GLU A 311 8.91 40.54 7.69
CA GLU A 311 10.00 40.70 6.71
C GLU A 311 10.26 39.38 5.98
N ARG A 312 10.46 39.46 4.65
CA ARG A 312 10.54 38.31 3.74
C ARG A 312 11.93 37.68 3.73
N THR A 313 12.38 37.17 4.87
CA THR A 313 13.62 36.39 4.98
C THR A 313 13.42 34.96 4.48
N SER A 314 14.52 34.26 4.15
CA SER A 314 14.45 32.84 3.74
C SER A 314 13.74 31.97 4.77
N GLU A 315 14.01 32.21 6.06
CA GLU A 315 13.37 31.53 7.19
C GLU A 315 11.86 31.80 7.27
N VAL A 316 11.43 33.06 7.16
CA VAL A 316 10.00 33.43 7.20
C VAL A 316 9.26 32.84 6.00
N ASN A 317 9.89 32.82 4.83
CA ASN A 317 9.31 32.24 3.62
C ASN A 317 9.19 30.71 3.73
N LEU A 318 10.17 30.04 4.35
CA LEU A 318 10.13 28.60 4.63
C LEU A 318 9.01 28.27 5.62
N ALA A 319 8.98 28.95 6.77
CA ALA A 319 7.92 28.74 7.77
C ALA A 319 6.52 28.91 7.17
N TYR A 320 6.32 29.94 6.34
CA TYR A 320 5.05 30.15 5.65
C TYR A 320 4.73 29.07 4.61
N SER A 321 5.70 28.62 3.80
CA SER A 321 5.45 27.60 2.77
C SER A 321 5.09 26.24 3.38
N VAL A 322 5.75 25.89 4.49
CA VAL A 322 5.48 24.67 5.26
C VAL A 322 4.11 24.76 5.92
N LEU A 323 3.88 25.78 6.75
CA LEU A 323 2.66 25.86 7.55
C LEU A 323 1.40 26.07 6.70
N LYS A 324 1.48 26.82 5.61
CA LYS A 324 0.31 27.05 4.75
C LYS A 324 -0.15 25.77 4.04
N ASN A 325 0.78 24.89 3.66
CA ASN A 325 0.43 23.64 3.00
C ASN A 325 -0.06 22.62 4.04
N PHE A 326 -1.35 22.26 4.00
CA PHE A 326 -1.94 21.29 4.93
C PHE A 326 -1.17 19.98 5.07
N ARG A 327 -0.59 19.45 3.97
CA ARG A 327 0.17 18.19 4.03
C ARG A 327 1.48 18.37 4.80
N LEU A 328 2.26 19.38 4.43
CA LEU A 328 3.54 19.67 5.09
C LEU A 328 3.34 20.07 6.56
N ARG A 329 2.30 20.87 6.85
CA ARG A 329 1.93 21.24 8.21
C ARG A 329 1.60 20.01 9.06
N ASN A 330 0.80 19.08 8.55
CA ASN A 330 0.46 17.87 9.32
C ASN A 330 1.69 17.01 9.64
N ASP A 331 2.63 16.88 8.70
CA ASP A 331 3.87 16.14 8.94
C ASP A 331 4.75 16.84 9.96
N TYR A 332 4.83 18.17 9.86
CA TYR A 332 5.55 19.01 10.83
C TYR A 332 4.92 18.97 12.23
N ASP A 333 3.60 19.11 12.35
CA ASP A 333 2.87 19.01 13.63
C ASP A 333 3.04 17.60 14.24
N TRP A 334 3.03 16.56 13.41
CA TRP A 334 3.30 15.20 13.83
C TRP A 334 4.72 15.05 14.38
N LEU A 335 5.74 15.64 13.74
CA LEU A 335 7.11 15.65 14.26
C LEU A 335 7.19 16.36 15.62
N LEU A 336 6.65 17.58 15.73
CA LEU A 336 6.66 18.33 16.99
C LEU A 336 6.01 17.56 18.13
N LYS A 337 4.90 16.86 17.86
CA LYS A 337 4.20 16.05 18.86
C LYS A 337 5.02 14.83 19.31
N ASN A 338 5.76 14.19 18.41
CA ASN A 338 6.36 12.88 18.67
C ASN A 338 7.88 12.88 18.87
N LYS A 339 8.57 14.00 18.59
CA LYS A 339 10.04 14.10 18.57
C LYS A 339 10.72 13.50 19.80
N LYS A 340 10.26 13.87 21.02
CA LYS A 340 10.94 13.47 22.27
C LYS A 340 11.13 11.96 22.43
N TRP A 341 10.15 11.15 22.01
CA TRP A 341 10.25 9.71 22.12
C TRP A 341 10.82 9.07 20.85
N LEU A 342 10.71 9.74 19.69
CA LEU A 342 11.36 9.32 18.45
C LEU A 342 12.88 9.47 18.53
N ASP A 343 13.38 10.57 19.10
CA ASP A 343 14.83 10.78 19.29
C ASP A 343 15.43 9.65 20.14
N LEU A 344 14.74 9.24 21.21
CA LEU A 344 15.16 8.10 22.04
C LEU A 344 15.24 6.78 21.27
N LEU A 345 14.35 6.55 20.31
CA LEU A 345 14.38 5.33 19.50
C LEU A 345 15.46 5.40 18.42
N HIS A 346 15.69 6.58 17.86
CA HIS A 346 16.67 6.81 16.80
C HIS A 346 18.12 6.83 17.32
N GLU A 347 18.33 7.25 18.57
CA GLU A 347 19.65 7.26 19.21
C GLU A 347 20.14 5.85 19.62
N VAL A 348 19.25 4.86 19.65
CA VAL A 348 19.60 3.48 20.03
C VAL A 348 20.12 2.72 18.82
N ASP A 349 21.42 2.43 18.84
CA ASP A 349 22.00 1.47 17.91
C ASP A 349 21.68 0.05 18.38
N VAL A 350 20.60 -0.50 17.83
CA VAL A 350 20.13 -1.85 18.15
C VAL A 350 21.14 -2.95 17.84
N GLU A 351 22.14 -2.70 16.99
CA GLU A 351 23.18 -3.69 16.71
C GLU A 351 24.21 -3.77 17.85
N GLU A 352 24.48 -2.63 18.49
CA GLU A 352 25.52 -2.49 19.51
C GLU A 352 25.00 -2.67 20.96
N VAL A 353 23.74 -2.31 21.23
CA VAL A 353 23.19 -2.35 22.60
C VAL A 353 22.56 -3.70 22.97
N ASP A 354 22.49 -3.99 24.28
CA ASP A 354 21.81 -5.18 24.81
C ASP A 354 20.31 -4.94 25.11
N ASP A 355 19.56 -6.03 25.31
CA ASP A 355 18.12 -5.97 25.59
C ASP A 355 17.77 -5.18 26.87
N ALA A 356 18.70 -5.04 27.84
CA ALA A 356 18.45 -4.27 29.05
C ALA A 356 18.46 -2.77 28.77
N GLU A 357 19.30 -2.31 27.85
CA GLU A 357 19.31 -0.93 27.37
C GLU A 357 18.09 -0.63 26.48
N VAL A 358 17.76 -1.52 25.54
CA VAL A 358 16.54 -1.40 24.72
C VAL A 358 15.29 -1.35 25.61
N ASN A 359 15.24 -2.17 26.67
CA ASN A 359 14.09 -2.18 27.58
C ASN A 359 13.91 -0.84 28.31
N LYS A 360 15.00 -0.20 28.76
CA LYS A 360 14.95 1.13 29.39
C LYS A 360 14.44 2.19 28.42
N VAL A 361 14.79 2.08 27.14
CA VAL A 361 14.32 2.99 26.09
C VAL A 361 12.82 2.80 25.89
N LEU A 362 12.36 1.56 25.75
CA LEU A 362 10.93 1.24 25.61
C LEU A 362 10.10 1.78 26.78
N GLU A 363 10.55 1.58 28.02
CA GLU A 363 9.87 2.10 29.21
C GLU A 363 9.73 3.64 29.16
N LYS A 364 10.79 4.35 28.79
CA LYS A 364 10.76 5.81 28.63
C LYS A 364 9.85 6.26 27.48
N VAL A 365 9.85 5.54 26.37
CA VAL A 365 8.97 5.82 25.22
C VAL A 365 7.51 5.67 25.63
N ASP A 366 7.15 4.60 26.32
CA ASP A 366 5.79 4.36 26.80
C ASP A 366 5.33 5.43 27.82
N GLU A 367 6.22 5.87 28.71
CA GLU A 367 5.95 6.98 29.63
C GLU A 367 5.74 8.34 28.93
N LEU A 368 6.49 8.60 27.86
CA LEU A 368 6.36 9.86 27.11
C LEU A 368 5.08 9.87 26.26
N ARG A 369 4.71 8.72 25.68
CA ARG A 369 3.49 8.58 24.87
C ARG A 369 2.21 8.72 25.69
N THR A 370 2.21 8.28 26.95
CA THR A 370 1.04 8.39 27.85
C THR A 370 0.80 9.81 28.39
N LYS A 371 1.77 10.73 28.24
CA LYS A 371 1.67 12.14 28.67
C LYS A 371 1.22 13.11 27.56
N LEU A 372 1.05 12.61 26.33
CA LEU A 372 0.65 13.34 25.11
C LEU A 372 -0.77 13.00 24.68
#